data_AF-A0AAU6CVV9-F1
#
_entry.id   AF-A0AAU6CVV9-F1
#
_cell.length_a   1.000
_cell.length_b   1.000
_cell.length_c   1.000
_cell.angle_alpha   90.00
_cell.angle_beta   90.00
_cell.angle_gamma   90.00
#
_symmetry.space_group_name_H-M   'P 1'
#
loop_
_entity.id
_entity.type
_entity.pdbx_description
1 polymer ?
#
loop_
_entity_poly.entity_id
_entity_poly.type
_entity_poly.pdbx_seq_one_letter_code
_entity_poly.pdbx_strand_id
1 'polypeptide(L)'
;MTETTALANPALPVPSPAQTTITVVVARGQTINDEQRNRICDWLRANGVDPVNVPQGAPLTIEQAGDGPRAIHFWSFYTNETGQKESRVGGDQAIQVERTRLLVADLPPEPGPTSGKATA
;
A
#
# COMPACT_ATOMS: atom_id res chain seq x y z
N MET A 1 -41.85 28.29 -41.19
CA MET A 1 -40.97 29.41 -40.77
C MET A 1 -41.06 29.43 -39.26
N THR A 2 -40.07 29.07 -38.45
CA THR A 2 -38.61 29.05 -38.60
C THR A 2 -38.03 27.93 -37.75
N GLU A 3 -36.93 27.36 -38.25
CA GLU A 3 -36.04 26.40 -37.60
C GLU A 3 -35.46 26.95 -36.29
N THR A 4 -35.42 26.12 -35.23
CA THR A 4 -34.56 26.36 -34.07
C THR A 4 -33.44 25.33 -34.10
N THR A 5 -32.29 25.80 -34.56
CA THR A 5 -30.99 25.15 -34.66
C THR A 5 -30.60 24.38 -33.40
N ALA A 6 -30.28 23.10 -33.58
CA ALA A 6 -29.55 22.28 -32.62
C ALA A 6 -28.12 22.82 -32.46
N LEU A 7 -27.78 23.32 -31.28
CA LEU A 7 -26.38 23.46 -30.85
C LEU A 7 -25.93 22.11 -30.29
N ALA A 8 -25.54 21.21 -31.19
CA ALA A 8 -24.73 20.06 -30.83
C ALA A 8 -23.40 20.61 -30.30
N ASN A 9 -23.24 20.61 -28.99
CA ASN A 9 -21.95 20.81 -28.34
C ASN A 9 -21.16 19.52 -28.58
N PRO A 10 -20.07 19.50 -29.39
CA PRO A 10 -19.23 18.32 -29.49
C PRO A 10 -18.44 18.24 -28.19
N ALA A 11 -19.05 17.64 -27.15
CA ALA A 11 -18.33 17.24 -25.96
C ALA A 11 -17.22 16.31 -26.42
N LEU A 12 -15.99 16.82 -26.42
CA LEU A 12 -14.78 16.02 -26.58
C LEU A 12 -14.91 14.78 -25.68
N PRO A 13 -14.49 13.59 -26.12
CA PRO A 13 -14.47 12.43 -25.25
C PRO A 13 -13.61 12.79 -24.04
N VAL A 14 -14.24 12.94 -22.87
CA VAL A 14 -13.53 13.06 -21.62
C VAL A 14 -12.62 11.83 -21.53
N PRO A 15 -11.29 11.97 -21.37
CA PRO A 15 -10.46 10.82 -21.09
C PRO A 15 -11.04 10.17 -19.83
N SER A 16 -11.42 8.90 -19.92
CA SER A 16 -11.92 8.16 -18.76
C SER A 16 -10.95 8.37 -17.60
N PRO A 17 -11.42 8.65 -16.37
CA PRO A 17 -10.52 8.78 -15.25
C PRO A 17 -9.70 7.50 -15.17
N ALA A 18 -8.37 7.63 -15.19
CA ALA A 18 -7.48 6.49 -14.96
C ALA A 18 -7.94 5.82 -13.67
N GLN A 19 -8.50 4.61 -13.76
CA GLN A 19 -9.05 3.94 -12.60
C GLN A 19 -7.90 3.60 -11.65
N THR A 20 -7.89 4.22 -10.48
CA THR A 20 -6.92 3.87 -9.44
C THR A 20 -7.39 2.59 -8.76
N THR A 21 -6.58 1.54 -8.84
CA THR A 21 -6.80 0.28 -8.13
C THR A 21 -5.98 0.28 -6.85
N ILE A 22 -6.64 0.03 -5.71
CA ILE A 22 -5.98 -0.08 -4.41
C ILE A 22 -6.14 -1.52 -3.92
N THR A 23 -5.04 -2.21 -3.72
CA THR A 23 -4.98 -3.54 -3.11
C THR A 23 -4.54 -3.41 -1.65
N VAL A 24 -5.36 -3.90 -0.72
CA VAL A 24 -5.02 -3.92 0.70
C VAL A 24 -4.19 -5.17 1.00
N VAL A 25 -2.97 -4.99 1.46
CA VAL A 25 -2.07 -6.08 1.89
C VAL A 25 -2.26 -6.38 3.37
N VAL A 26 -2.31 -5.34 4.19
CA VAL A 26 -2.64 -5.42 5.63
C VAL A 26 -3.65 -4.32 5.93
N ALA A 27 -4.80 -4.69 6.48
CA ALA A 27 -5.77 -3.72 6.97
C ALA A 27 -5.32 -3.14 8.32
N ARG A 28 -5.75 -1.91 8.61
CA ARG A 28 -5.43 -1.26 9.89
C ARG A 28 -5.92 -2.10 11.07
N GLY A 29 -5.03 -2.40 12.01
CA GLY A 29 -5.34 -3.21 13.18
C GLY A 29 -5.53 -4.70 12.90
N GLN A 30 -5.26 -5.17 11.68
CA GLN A 30 -5.31 -6.60 11.36
C GLN A 30 -4.21 -7.33 12.12
N THR A 31 -4.60 -8.36 12.87
CA THR A 31 -3.66 -9.31 13.44
C THR A 31 -3.16 -10.21 12.32
N ILE A 32 -1.84 -10.19 12.09
CA ILE A 32 -1.15 -11.10 11.17
C ILE A 32 -0.34 -12.10 11.98
N ASN A 33 -0.32 -13.37 11.55
CA ASN A 33 0.48 -14.41 12.19
C ASN A 33 1.98 -14.24 11.84
N ASP A 34 2.85 -15.04 12.48
CA ASP A 34 4.30 -14.93 12.29
C ASP A 34 4.74 -15.26 10.85
N GLU A 35 4.05 -16.17 10.17
CA GLU A 35 4.37 -16.56 8.80
C GLU A 35 4.03 -15.44 7.80
N GLN A 36 2.84 -14.85 7.94
CA GLN A 36 2.42 -13.66 7.20
C GLN A 36 3.35 -12.48 7.50
N ARG A 37 3.74 -12.30 8.75
CA ARG A 37 4.68 -11.25 9.16
C ARG A 37 6.04 -11.44 8.49
N ASN A 38 6.61 -12.63 8.52
CA ASN A 38 7.89 -12.93 7.88
C ASN A 38 7.81 -12.66 6.37
N ARG A 39 6.76 -13.16 5.71
CA ARG A 39 6.47 -12.91 4.30
C ARG A 39 6.42 -11.40 3.96
N ILE A 40 5.70 -10.61 4.76
CA ILE A 40 5.60 -9.16 4.57
C ILE A 40 6.96 -8.49 4.83
N CYS A 41 7.71 -8.91 5.85
CA CYS A 41 9.04 -8.38 6.14
C CYS A 41 10.01 -8.62 4.97
N ASP A 42 10.05 -9.83 4.42
CA ASP A 42 10.89 -10.14 3.25
C ASP A 42 10.47 -9.34 2.01
N TRP A 43 9.17 -9.20 1.78
CA TRP A 43 8.65 -8.36 0.70
C TRP A 43 9.02 -6.88 0.87
N LEU A 44 8.91 -6.32 2.07
CA LEU A 44 9.32 -4.94 2.36
C LEU A 44 10.82 -4.75 2.09
N ARG A 45 11.66 -5.68 2.57
CA ARG A 45 13.11 -5.64 2.31
C ARG A 45 13.45 -5.72 0.83
N ALA A 46 12.77 -6.58 0.07
CA ALA A 46 12.95 -6.69 -1.38
C ALA A 46 12.59 -5.39 -2.13
N ASN A 47 11.70 -4.58 -1.56
CA ASN A 47 11.32 -3.26 -2.05
C ASN A 47 12.15 -2.11 -1.43
N GLY A 48 13.24 -2.43 -0.71
CA GLY A 48 14.12 -1.44 -0.08
C GLY A 48 13.51 -0.72 1.12
N VAL A 49 12.49 -1.31 1.74
CA VAL A 49 11.84 -0.79 2.96
C VAL A 49 12.32 -1.61 4.15
N ASP A 50 12.86 -0.94 5.17
CA ASP A 50 13.23 -1.61 6.42
C ASP A 50 11.98 -1.89 7.27
N PRO A 51 11.63 -3.17 7.53
CA PRO A 51 10.45 -3.52 8.29
C PRO A 51 10.49 -3.06 9.76
N VAL A 52 11.67 -2.78 10.34
CA VAL A 52 11.79 -2.26 11.72
C VAL A 52 11.24 -0.85 11.85
N ASN A 53 11.21 -0.13 10.73
CA ASN A 53 10.68 1.21 10.62
C ASN A 53 9.19 1.22 10.30
N VAL A 54 8.57 0.09 9.98
CA VAL A 54 7.13 0.02 9.72
C VAL A 54 6.38 -0.31 11.04
N PRO A 55 5.38 0.49 11.46
CA PRO A 55 4.61 0.19 12.66
C PRO A 55 3.77 -1.08 12.46
N GLN A 56 3.75 -1.94 13.48
CA GLN A 56 2.90 -3.13 13.47
C GLN A 56 1.42 -2.72 13.51
N GLY A 57 0.59 -3.39 12.71
CA GLY A 57 -0.84 -3.09 12.59
C GLY A 57 -1.17 -1.80 11.82
N ALA A 58 -0.16 -1.08 11.30
CA ALA A 58 -0.39 -0.03 10.34
C ALA A 58 -0.83 -0.62 8.99
N PRO A 59 -1.72 0.06 8.25
CA PRO A 59 -2.14 -0.43 6.95
C PRO A 59 -0.98 -0.42 5.95
N LEU A 60 -0.96 -1.45 5.10
CA LEU A 60 -0.07 -1.60 3.97
C LEU A 60 -0.93 -1.79 2.73
N THR A 61 -0.77 -0.93 1.73
CA THR A 61 -1.54 -1.01 0.48
C THR A 61 -0.63 -0.91 -0.74
N ILE A 62 -1.09 -1.44 -1.86
CA ILE A 62 -0.50 -1.25 -3.17
C ILE A 62 -1.47 -0.44 -4.00
N GLU A 63 -1.02 0.68 -4.54
CA GLU A 63 -1.79 1.53 -5.43
C GLU A 63 -1.28 1.37 -6.87
N GLN A 64 -2.21 1.38 -7.83
CA GLN A 64 -1.91 1.43 -9.26
C GLN A 64 -2.86 2.42 -9.93
N ALA A 65 -2.33 3.49 -10.51
CA ALA A 65 -3.12 4.47 -11.26
C ALA A 65 -3.21 4.06 -12.74
N GLY A 66 -4.33 3.49 -13.16
CA GLY A 66 -4.52 3.00 -14.54
C GLY A 66 -3.47 1.95 -14.94
N ASP A 67 -2.82 2.14 -16.08
CA ASP A 67 -1.69 1.32 -16.54
C ASP A 67 -0.33 1.79 -15.98
N GLY A 68 -0.35 2.71 -15.03
CA GLY A 68 0.84 3.28 -14.40
C GLY A 68 1.58 2.31 -13.49
N PRO A 69 2.76 2.72 -12.98
CA PRO A 69 3.55 1.89 -12.09
C PRO A 69 2.81 1.64 -10.77
N ARG A 70 2.99 0.43 -10.23
CA ARG A 70 2.48 0.07 -8.90
C ARG A 70 3.36 0.69 -7.82
N ALA A 71 2.75 1.13 -6.72
CA ALA A 71 3.45 1.71 -5.59
C ALA A 71 2.94 1.13 -4.27
N ILE A 72 3.85 0.91 -3.31
CA ILE A 72 3.53 0.54 -1.93
C ILE A 72 3.30 1.82 -1.14
N HIS A 73 2.16 1.90 -0.45
CA HIS A 73 1.85 2.93 0.52
C HIS A 73 1.90 2.31 1.93
N PHE A 74 2.66 2.95 2.82
CA PHE A 74 2.91 2.42 4.16
C PHE A 74 3.24 3.54 5.14
N TRP A 75 3.01 3.27 6.42
CA TRP A 75 3.49 4.13 7.50
C TRP A 75 4.91 3.73 7.90
N SER A 76 5.75 4.73 8.17
CA SER A 76 7.10 4.55 8.70
C SER A 76 7.30 5.40 9.93
N PHE A 77 8.05 4.92 10.91
CA PHE A 77 8.59 5.74 11.97
C PHE A 77 9.55 6.77 11.36
N TYR A 78 9.44 8.01 11.81
CA TYR A 78 10.44 9.03 11.53
C TYR A 78 11.70 8.72 12.35
N THR A 79 12.83 8.68 11.66
CA THR A 79 14.14 8.43 12.25
C THR A 79 15.02 9.66 12.04
N ASN A 80 15.78 10.03 13.07
CA ASN A 80 16.76 11.11 12.97
C ASN A 80 18.03 10.65 12.25
N GLU A 81 19.00 11.55 12.11
CA GLU A 81 20.28 11.30 11.41
C GLU A 81 21.12 10.19 12.06
N THR A 82 20.85 9.86 13.33
CA THR A 82 21.51 8.76 14.06
C THR A 82 20.77 7.43 13.94
N GLY A 83 19.66 7.39 13.19
CA GLY A 83 18.81 6.20 13.01
C GLY A 83 17.88 5.92 14.19
N GLN A 84 17.78 6.82 15.17
CA GLN A 84 16.87 6.66 16.31
C GLN A 84 15.48 7.15 15.95
N LYS A 85 14.44 6.46 16.45
CA LYS A 85 13.04 6.85 16.27
C LYS A 85 12.78 8.11 17.08
N GLU A 86 12.29 9.17 16.42
CA GLU A 86 11.93 10.37 17.15
C GLU A 86 10.54 10.24 17.76
N SER A 87 10.41 10.69 18.99
CA SER A 87 9.13 10.81 19.69
C SER A 87 8.66 12.25 19.66
N ARG A 88 7.33 12.43 19.72
CA ARG A 88 6.75 13.77 19.82
C ARG A 88 7.23 14.44 21.11
N VAL A 89 7.58 15.73 21.05
CA VAL A 89 7.95 16.50 22.24
C VAL A 89 6.83 16.41 23.30
N GLY A 90 7.16 15.88 24.47
CA GLY A 90 6.21 15.69 25.58
C GLY A 90 5.30 14.45 25.48
N GLY A 91 5.56 13.53 24.55
CA GLY A 91 4.81 12.28 24.41
C GLY A 91 5.73 11.05 24.28
N ASP A 92 5.18 9.89 24.63
CA ASP A 92 5.86 8.59 24.51
C ASP A 92 5.71 7.96 23.10
N GLN A 93 4.94 8.61 22.22
CA GLN A 93 4.62 8.06 20.91
C GLN A 93 5.63 8.51 19.85
N ALA A 94 6.26 7.53 19.19
CA ALA A 94 7.10 7.73 18.03
C ALA A 94 6.32 8.39 16.89
N ILE A 95 6.95 9.35 16.21
CA ILE A 95 6.37 10.05 15.07
C ILE A 95 6.26 9.06 13.90
N GLN A 96 5.09 9.00 13.28
CA GLN A 96 4.83 8.18 12.10
C GLN A 96 4.55 9.09 10.90
N VAL A 97 5.09 8.74 9.75
CA VAL A 97 4.90 9.43 8.49
C VAL A 97 4.45 8.46 7.42
N GLU A 98 3.52 8.89 6.58
CA GLU A 98 3.14 8.13 5.39
C GLU A 98 4.27 8.22 4.35
N ARG A 99 4.58 7.09 3.72
CA ARG A 99 5.55 7.00 2.65
C ARG A 99 4.99 6.18 1.50
N THR A 100 5.42 6.56 0.31
CA THR A 100 5.14 5.84 -0.94
C THR A 100 6.45 5.43 -1.60
N ARG A 101 6.51 4.19 -2.08
CA ARG A 101 7.65 3.65 -2.83
C ARG A 101 7.15 2.91 -4.06
N LEU A 102 7.89 2.99 -5.16
CA LEU A 102 7.60 2.16 -6.34
C LEU A 102 7.75 0.68 -5.98
N LEU A 103 6.82 -0.13 -6.45
CA LEU A 103 6.85 -1.58 -6.28
C LEU A 103 7.90 -2.16 -7.24
N VAL A 104 8.96 -2.73 -6.66
CA VAL A 104 10.06 -3.39 -7.38
C VAL A 104 9.87 -4.91 -7.39
N ALA A 105 9.37 -5.47 -6.29
CA ALA A 105 9.10 -6.89 -6.13
C ALA A 105 7.65 -7.12 -5.69
N ASP A 106 6.99 -8.08 -6.33
CA ASP A 106 5.62 -8.44 -5.97
C ASP A 106 5.56 -9.18 -4.62
N LEU A 107 4.41 -9.09 -3.95
CA LEU A 107 4.20 -9.79 -2.69
C LEU A 107 4.04 -11.28 -3.01
N PRO A 108 4.91 -12.17 -2.48
CA PRO A 108 4.76 -13.62 -2.69
C PRO A 108 3.35 -14.08 -2.28
N PRO A 109 2.80 -15.19 -2.78
CA PRO A 109 1.44 -15.63 -2.43
C PRO A 109 1.30 -15.87 -0.92
N GLU A 110 0.07 -15.78 -0.40
CA GLU A 110 -0.18 -16.19 0.98
C GLU A 110 0.16 -17.68 1.14
N PRO A 111 0.78 -18.07 2.26
CA PRO A 111 0.91 -19.47 2.56
C PRO A 111 -0.48 -20.08 2.65
N GLY A 112 -0.73 -21.11 1.83
CA GLY A 112 -2.00 -21.81 1.86
C GLY A 112 -2.27 -22.39 3.24
N PRO A 113 -3.53 -22.74 3.56
CA PRO A 113 -3.77 -23.56 4.75
C PRO A 113 -2.89 -24.79 4.58
N THR A 114 -1.97 -25.03 5.52
CA THR A 114 -1.23 -26.29 5.57
C THR A 114 -2.28 -27.39 5.54
N SER A 115 -2.50 -28.01 4.38
CA SER A 115 -3.29 -29.23 4.28
C SER A 115 -2.55 -30.23 5.14
N GLY A 116 -3.02 -30.37 6.38
CA GLY A 116 -2.66 -31.48 7.24
C GLY A 116 -2.88 -32.72 6.41
N LYS A 117 -1.78 -33.38 6.06
CA LYS A 117 -1.79 -34.65 5.37
C LYS A 117 -2.56 -35.60 6.31
N ALA A 118 -3.83 -35.85 6.02
CA ALA A 118 -4.59 -36.89 6.66
C ALA A 118 -3.92 -38.21 6.27
N THR A 119 -3.05 -38.71 7.15
CA THR A 119 -2.58 -40.07 7.09
C THR A 119 -3.76 -40.95 7.50
N ALA A 120 -4.31 -41.65 6.52
CA ALA A 120 -5.17 -42.81 6.71
C ALA A 120 -4.34 -44.01 7.18
#